data_AF-A0AAD2FJT1-F1
#
_entry.id   AF-A0AAD2FJT1-F1
#
_cell.length_a   1.000
_cell.length_b   1.000
_cell.length_c   1.000
_cell.angle_alpha   90.00
_cell.angle_beta   90.00
_cell.angle_gamma   90.00
#
_symmetry.space_group_name_H-M   'P 1'
#
loop_
_entity.id
_entity.type
_entity.pdbx_description
1 polymer ?
#
loop_
_entity_poly.entity_id
_entity_poly.type
_entity_poly.pdbx_seq_one_letter_code
_entity_poly.pdbx_strand_id
1 'polypeptide(L)'
;MMNHPAFSIDPRLMASAIVQQQQQSFRAAQAARADEAQEVANFLLQLKHRNVQQQVPGHHTLSQLEAARLPLQHSQAARAAAQLHKLPLPYPLGSLYGYPTSRLEQALLERSAGANQAVALLDRERALLAAERTPALLEETPAFDPSWERLLEGSDLVLMKDRDLVPDALFVAMAQMKPCKLTQADRVGCYKSRELGFVGMCCKHCGGQPGFGRYYPNSVRSLAQTTTSQTILKHIGGKCRFCPPQVRQAVLELQRHQEVKEGMTSGRPRYGSRKIFFQRMWARLHGGTVAEDGSDSDDGSLMAEKPAHSSAENDSDAETIENRDDESKSTSNKRALDHAADDEANDESNKRARVQAEP
;
A
#
# COMPACT_ATOMS: atom_id res chain seq x y z
N MET A 1 48.55 4.12 -44.08
CA MET A 1 48.05 2.94 -43.34
C MET A 1 48.87 2.82 -42.06
N MET A 2 48.37 3.32 -40.94
CA MET A 2 49.03 3.19 -39.64
C MET A 2 48.53 1.92 -38.96
N ASN A 3 49.42 0.94 -38.78
CA ASN A 3 49.15 -0.28 -38.04
C ASN A 3 48.95 0.09 -36.56
N HIS A 4 47.70 0.00 -36.09
CA HIS A 4 47.43 0.07 -34.65
C HIS A 4 47.93 -1.21 -33.98
N PRO A 5 48.74 -1.10 -32.91
CA PRO A 5 49.17 -2.26 -32.16
C PRO A 5 47.96 -2.91 -31.48
N ALA A 6 47.81 -4.22 -31.68
CA ALA A 6 46.80 -5.01 -31.00
C ALA A 6 47.08 -5.02 -29.48
N PHE A 7 46.25 -4.32 -28.73
CA PHE A 7 46.25 -4.40 -27.27
C PHE A 7 45.70 -5.76 -26.85
N SER A 8 46.60 -6.70 -26.53
CA SER A 8 46.25 -7.96 -25.88
C SER A 8 45.88 -7.68 -24.43
N ILE A 9 44.59 -7.57 -24.14
CA ILE A 9 44.11 -7.45 -22.75
C ILE A 9 44.28 -8.82 -22.07
N ASP A 10 44.99 -8.84 -20.95
CA ASP A 10 45.19 -10.06 -20.15
C ASP A 10 43.83 -10.59 -19.64
N PRO A 11 43.42 -11.81 -20.01
CA PRO A 11 42.16 -12.41 -19.56
C PRO A 11 42.01 -12.46 -18.04
N ARG A 12 43.12 -12.49 -17.29
CA ARG A 12 43.10 -12.49 -15.82
C ARG A 12 42.63 -11.17 -15.24
N LEU A 13 42.96 -10.05 -15.88
CA LEU A 13 42.49 -8.71 -15.46
C LEU A 13 40.99 -8.53 -15.72
N MET A 14 40.47 -9.11 -16.80
CA MET A 14 39.03 -9.13 -17.08
C MET A 14 38.27 -9.96 -16.04
N ALA A 15 38.79 -11.15 -15.69
CA ALA A 15 38.16 -12.02 -14.70
C ALA A 15 38.10 -11.37 -13.30
N SER A 16 39.17 -10.70 -12.86
CA SER A 16 39.18 -10.00 -11.57
C SER A 16 38.22 -8.80 -11.54
N ALA A 17 38.11 -8.06 -12.65
CA ALA A 17 37.17 -6.95 -12.77
C ALA A 17 35.70 -7.41 -12.64
N ILE A 18 35.34 -8.55 -13.26
CA ILE A 18 34.00 -9.13 -13.16
C ILE A 18 33.67 -9.53 -11.71
N VAL A 19 34.59 -10.20 -11.03
CA VAL A 19 34.40 -10.61 -9.63
C VAL A 19 34.25 -9.39 -8.72
N GLN A 20 35.07 -8.34 -8.94
CA GLN A 20 34.99 -7.10 -8.17
C GLN A 20 33.67 -6.38 -8.40
N GLN A 21 33.17 -6.34 -9.65
CA GLN A 21 31.87 -5.74 -9.97
C GLN A 21 30.71 -6.50 -9.33
N GLN A 22 30.74 -7.84 -9.32
CA GLN A 22 29.74 -8.66 -8.65
C GLN A 22 29.76 -8.47 -7.13
N GLN A 23 30.94 -8.31 -6.52
CA GLN A 23 31.05 -8.08 -5.09
C GLN A 23 30.53 -6.67 -4.70
N GLN A 24 30.75 -5.67 -5.55
CA GLN A 24 30.20 -4.33 -5.37
C GLN A 24 28.67 -4.31 -5.49
N SER A 25 28.10 -5.00 -6.49
CA SER A 25 26.63 -5.06 -6.66
C SER A 25 25.95 -5.78 -5.49
N PHE A 26 26.57 -6.85 -4.97
CA PHE A 26 26.06 -7.56 -3.79
C PHE A 26 26.09 -6.69 -2.53
N ARG A 27 27.17 -5.93 -2.30
CA ARG A 27 27.25 -4.98 -1.18
C ARG A 27 26.21 -3.86 -1.29
N ALA A 28 26.00 -3.32 -2.49
CA ALA A 28 24.96 -2.31 -2.73
C ALA A 28 23.56 -2.86 -2.45
N ALA A 29 23.27 -4.09 -2.88
CA ALA A 29 21.99 -4.75 -2.60
C ALA A 29 21.76 -5.03 -1.11
N GLN A 30 22.82 -5.38 -0.36
CA GLN A 30 22.72 -5.54 1.09
C GLN A 30 22.49 -4.22 1.81
N ALA A 31 23.15 -3.14 1.39
CA ALA A 31 22.94 -1.81 1.96
C ALA A 31 21.50 -1.32 1.75
N ALA A 32 20.95 -1.49 0.54
CA ALA A 32 19.56 -1.15 0.25
C ALA A 32 18.54 -1.90 1.13
N ARG A 33 18.80 -3.20 1.39
CA ARG A 33 17.96 -4.00 2.30
C ARG A 33 18.06 -3.56 3.76
N ALA A 34 19.22 -3.07 4.19
CA ALA A 34 19.40 -2.54 5.54
C ALA A 34 18.62 -1.24 5.73
N ASP A 35 18.60 -0.36 4.73
CA ASP A 35 17.82 0.88 4.76
C ASP A 35 16.31 0.59 4.81
N GLU A 36 15.80 -0.34 3.99
CA GLU A 36 14.39 -0.76 4.05
C GLU A 36 14.00 -1.32 5.43
N ALA A 37 14.86 -2.17 6.02
CA ALA A 37 14.61 -2.72 7.35
C ALA A 37 14.58 -1.62 8.43
N GLN A 38 15.43 -0.60 8.30
CA GLN A 38 15.48 0.54 9.22
C GLN A 38 14.26 1.46 9.07
N GLU A 39 13.76 1.67 7.85
CA GLU A 39 12.51 2.41 7.62
C GLU A 39 11.30 1.69 8.23
N VAL A 40 11.21 0.37 8.05
CA VAL A 40 10.14 -0.43 8.66
C VAL A 40 10.22 -0.39 10.18
N ALA A 41 11.42 -0.49 10.77
CA ALA A 41 11.61 -0.37 12.21
C ALA A 41 11.18 1.00 12.75
N ASN A 42 11.56 2.08 12.07
CA ASN A 42 11.15 3.45 12.42
C ASN A 42 9.63 3.64 12.31
N PHE A 43 9.00 3.08 11.27
CA PHE A 43 7.55 3.14 11.11
C PHE A 43 6.81 2.40 12.23
N LEU A 44 7.29 1.20 12.61
CA LEU A 44 6.72 0.44 13.74
C LEU A 44 6.90 1.17 15.08
N LEU A 45 8.04 1.85 15.28
CA LEU A 45 8.26 2.71 16.46
C LEU A 45 7.29 3.89 16.48
N GLN A 46 7.05 4.57 15.35
CA GLN A 46 6.07 5.65 15.27
C GLN A 46 4.63 5.19 15.57
N LEU A 47 4.24 4.01 15.06
CA LEU A 47 2.94 3.42 15.39
C LEU A 47 2.80 3.12 16.88
N LYS A 48 3.86 2.63 17.52
CA LYS A 48 3.88 2.36 18.96
C LYS A 48 3.71 3.65 19.78
N HIS A 49 4.41 4.72 19.41
CA HIS A 49 4.28 6.02 20.10
C HIS A 49 2.88 6.64 19.94
N ARG A 50 2.26 6.50 18.77
CA ARG A 50 0.88 6.97 18.54
C ARG A 50 -0.16 6.22 19.36
N ASN A 51 0.05 4.92 19.60
CA ASN A 51 -0.86 4.09 20.39
C ASN A 51 -0.82 4.47 21.88
N VAL A 52 0.35 4.89 22.39
CA VAL A 52 0.52 5.30 23.81
C VAL A 52 -0.19 6.62 24.16
N GLN A 53 -0.42 7.52 23.19
CA GLN A 53 -1.09 8.80 23.45
C GLN A 53 -2.62 8.77 23.33
N GLN A 54 -3.24 7.64 22.98
CA GLN A 54 -4.70 7.50 22.86
C GLN A 54 -5.39 6.87 24.08
N GLN A 55 -4.78 6.91 25.26
CA GLN A 55 -5.50 6.57 26.50
C GLN A 55 -6.42 7.72 26.90
N VAL A 56 -7.64 7.69 26.35
CA VAL A 56 -8.77 8.49 26.83
C VAL A 56 -9.29 7.86 28.12
N PRO A 57 -9.50 8.62 29.20
CA PRO A 57 -10.07 8.09 30.43
C PRO A 57 -11.59 7.96 30.28
N GLY A 58 -12.07 6.73 30.17
CA GLY A 58 -13.51 6.44 30.26
C GLY A 58 -13.94 5.23 29.44
N HIS A 59 -14.54 4.27 30.15
CA HIS A 59 -15.21 3.05 29.69
C HIS A 59 -14.36 1.78 29.51
N HIS A 60 -14.52 0.95 30.55
CA HIS A 60 -14.09 -0.43 30.69
C HIS A 60 -14.59 -1.33 29.55
N THR A 61 -13.70 -2.21 29.05
CA THR A 61 -13.99 -3.62 28.68
C THR A 61 -12.77 -4.37 28.11
N LEU A 62 -11.67 -3.70 27.73
CA LEU A 62 -10.49 -4.40 27.18
C LEU A 62 -9.59 -5.11 28.22
N SER A 63 -9.68 -4.74 29.51
CA SER A 63 -8.83 -5.30 30.57
C SER A 63 -9.06 -6.80 30.84
N GLN A 64 -10.19 -7.38 30.45
CA GLN A 64 -10.47 -8.80 30.67
C GLN A 64 -9.85 -9.72 29.61
N LEU A 65 -9.63 -9.23 28.38
CA LEU A 65 -9.00 -10.01 27.31
C LEU A 65 -7.47 -10.06 27.46
N GLU A 66 -6.84 -9.02 28.00
CA GLU A 66 -5.40 -9.04 28.29
C GLU A 66 -5.05 -9.95 29.48
N ALA A 67 -5.92 -10.05 30.48
CA ALA A 67 -5.74 -10.96 31.62
C ALA A 67 -5.69 -12.45 31.21
N ALA A 68 -6.37 -12.82 30.11
CA ALA A 68 -6.35 -14.19 29.58
C ALA A 68 -5.12 -14.52 28.70
N ARG A 69 -4.37 -13.50 28.25
CA ARG A 69 -3.24 -13.68 27.31
C ARG A 69 -1.92 -14.00 28.00
N LEU A 70 -1.70 -13.41 29.18
CA LEU A 70 -0.48 -13.59 29.99
C LEU A 70 -0.24 -15.04 30.49
N PRO A 71 -1.27 -15.80 30.91
CA PRO A 71 -1.07 -17.19 31.34
C PRO A 71 -0.68 -18.11 30.18
N LEU A 72 -1.20 -17.85 28.98
CA LEU A 72 -0.94 -18.69 27.81
C LEU A 72 0.51 -18.56 27.34
N GLN A 73 1.05 -17.32 27.31
CA GLN A 73 2.45 -17.08 26.97
C GLN A 73 3.42 -17.68 28.00
N HIS A 74 3.13 -17.56 29.30
CA HIS A 74 3.94 -18.22 30.32
C HIS A 74 3.92 -19.76 30.19
N SER A 75 2.77 -20.35 29.81
CA SER A 75 2.69 -21.79 29.60
C SER A 75 3.51 -22.27 28.38
N GLN A 76 3.57 -21.46 27.32
CA GLN A 76 4.35 -21.77 26.11
C GLN A 76 5.85 -21.60 26.35
N ALA A 77 6.26 -20.55 27.05
CA ALA A 77 7.66 -20.34 27.44
C ALA A 77 8.16 -21.44 28.40
N ALA A 78 7.34 -21.87 29.36
CA ALA A 78 7.67 -22.97 30.26
C ALA A 78 7.82 -24.31 29.54
N ARG A 79 6.98 -24.58 28.52
CA ARG A 79 7.12 -25.79 27.68
C ARG A 79 8.39 -25.77 26.82
N ALA A 80 8.78 -24.62 26.29
CA ALA A 80 10.03 -24.48 25.53
C ALA A 80 11.26 -24.68 26.44
N ALA A 81 11.24 -24.11 27.65
CA ALA A 81 12.32 -24.31 28.63
C ALA A 81 12.44 -25.77 29.10
N ALA A 82 11.31 -26.47 29.30
CA ALA A 82 11.29 -27.88 29.70
C ALA A 82 11.86 -28.84 28.63
N GLN A 83 11.83 -28.47 27.34
CA GLN A 83 12.44 -29.28 26.27
C GLN A 83 13.97 -29.15 26.21
N LEU A 84 14.54 -28.04 26.69
CA LEU A 84 16.00 -27.82 26.71
C LEU A 84 16.73 -28.55 27.85
N HIS A 85 16.02 -28.99 28.89
CA HIS A 85 16.62 -29.69 30.04
C HIS A 85 16.82 -31.21 29.88
N LYS A 86 16.52 -31.79 28.71
CA LYS A 86 16.69 -33.25 28.46
C LYS A 86 17.99 -33.63 27.75
N LEU A 87 18.94 -32.70 27.59
CA LEU A 87 20.28 -33.06 27.13
C LEU A 87 21.17 -33.37 28.34
N PRO A 88 21.73 -34.59 28.44
CA PRO A 88 22.64 -34.94 29.52
C PRO A 88 23.92 -34.11 29.38
N LEU A 89 24.14 -33.19 30.32
CA LEU A 89 25.40 -32.47 30.45
C LEU A 89 26.46 -33.42 31.02
N PRO A 90 27.59 -33.65 30.34
CA PRO A 90 28.70 -34.41 30.90
C PRO A 90 29.53 -33.49 31.81
N TYR A 91 29.51 -33.81 33.11
CA TYR A 91 30.48 -33.53 34.18
C TYR A 91 30.98 -32.09 34.46
N PRO A 92 31.06 -31.67 35.75
CA PRO A 92 31.75 -30.45 36.15
C PRO A 92 33.27 -30.72 36.20
N LEU A 93 34.01 -30.19 35.23
CA LEU A 93 35.47 -30.13 35.29
C LEU A 93 35.89 -28.85 36.03
N GLY A 94 36.38 -29.04 37.25
CA GLY A 94 37.01 -28.01 38.05
C GLY A 94 38.21 -27.40 37.32
N SER A 95 38.24 -26.07 37.32
CA SER A 95 39.38 -25.26 36.89
C SER A 95 40.47 -25.33 37.95
N LEU A 96 41.48 -26.16 37.72
CA LEU A 96 42.82 -25.97 38.30
C LEU A 96 43.84 -26.62 37.36
N TYR A 97 44.85 -25.83 36.96
CA TYR A 97 45.94 -26.08 36.01
C TYR A 97 45.70 -25.65 34.57
N GLY A 98 46.48 -24.63 34.17
CA GLY A 98 46.59 -24.13 32.82
C GLY A 98 47.07 -25.22 31.87
N TYR A 99 46.21 -25.57 30.92
CA TYR A 99 46.55 -26.33 29.73
C TYR A 99 46.48 -25.41 28.51
N PRO A 100 47.34 -25.63 27.49
CA PRO A 100 47.46 -24.75 26.34
C PRO A 100 46.15 -24.73 25.55
N THR A 101 45.55 -23.54 25.44
CA THR A 101 44.26 -23.26 24.78
C THR A 101 44.28 -23.47 23.26
N SER A 102 45.46 -23.62 22.66
CA SER A 102 45.63 -23.70 21.20
C SER A 102 44.93 -24.91 20.58
N ARG A 103 44.86 -26.04 21.29
CA ARG A 103 44.25 -27.26 20.72
C ARG A 103 42.72 -27.25 20.72
N LEU A 104 42.10 -26.53 21.66
CA LEU A 104 40.65 -26.44 21.76
C LEU A 104 40.09 -25.34 20.83
N GLU A 105 40.83 -24.25 20.63
CA GLU A 105 40.53 -23.26 19.59
C GLU A 105 40.66 -23.85 18.17
N GLN A 106 41.68 -24.68 17.93
CA GLN A 106 41.85 -25.35 16.64
C GLN A 106 40.69 -26.32 16.33
N ALA A 107 40.21 -27.06 17.34
CA ALA A 107 39.05 -27.94 17.19
C ALA A 107 37.73 -27.18 16.95
N LEU A 108 37.55 -25.98 17.52
CA LEU A 108 36.38 -25.13 17.26
C LEU A 108 36.42 -24.51 15.85
N LEU A 109 37.60 -24.08 15.39
CA LEU A 109 37.79 -23.61 14.02
C LEU A 109 37.51 -24.70 12.99
N GLU A 110 38.00 -25.93 13.21
CA GLU A 110 37.73 -27.08 12.34
C GLU A 110 36.24 -27.47 12.32
N ARG A 111 35.54 -27.37 13.48
CA ARG A 111 34.08 -27.55 13.54
C ARG A 111 33.31 -26.47 12.78
N SER A 112 33.76 -25.21 12.82
CA SER A 112 33.13 -24.11 12.09
C SER A 112 33.32 -24.24 10.58
N ALA A 113 34.47 -24.75 10.13
CA ALA A 113 34.74 -25.02 8.73
C ALA A 113 33.84 -26.14 8.17
N GLY A 114 33.62 -27.20 8.94
CA GLY A 114 32.71 -28.29 8.58
C GLY A 114 31.23 -27.86 8.52
N ALA A 115 30.79 -26.98 9.42
CA ALA A 115 29.42 -26.46 9.42
C ALA A 115 29.10 -25.62 8.18
N ASN A 116 30.05 -24.77 7.74
CA ASN A 116 29.87 -23.96 6.53
C ASN A 116 29.83 -24.83 5.25
N GLN A 117 30.57 -25.94 5.24
CA GLN A 117 30.58 -26.87 4.11
C GLN A 117 29.26 -27.66 3.98
N ALA A 118 28.65 -28.03 5.12
CA ALA A 118 27.34 -28.69 5.15
C ALA A 118 26.21 -27.77 4.64
N VAL A 119 26.22 -26.49 4.99
CA VAL A 119 25.24 -25.51 4.49
C VAL A 119 25.39 -25.32 2.98
N ALA A 120 26.62 -25.21 2.47
CA ALA A 120 26.87 -25.08 1.04
C ALA A 120 26.44 -26.32 0.22
N LEU A 121 26.57 -27.53 0.79
CA LEU A 121 26.08 -28.76 0.18
C LEU A 121 24.55 -28.80 0.12
N LEU A 122 23.86 -28.41 1.20
CA LEU A 122 22.40 -28.33 1.23
C LEU A 122 21.86 -27.28 0.25
N ASP A 123 22.51 -26.12 0.15
CA ASP A 123 22.13 -25.09 -0.84
C ASP A 123 22.35 -25.58 -2.28
N ARG A 124 23.42 -26.35 -2.53
CA ARG A 124 23.69 -26.96 -3.84
C ARG A 124 22.67 -28.07 -4.18
N GLU A 125 22.30 -28.92 -3.23
CA GLU A 125 21.22 -29.91 -3.42
C GLU A 125 19.88 -29.20 -3.68
N ARG A 126 19.59 -28.10 -2.98
CA ARG A 126 18.38 -27.31 -3.21
C ARG A 126 18.36 -26.68 -4.59
N ALA A 127 19.51 -26.20 -5.07
CA ALA A 127 19.67 -25.66 -6.42
C ALA A 127 19.54 -26.73 -7.50
N LEU A 128 20.06 -27.94 -7.26
CA LEU A 128 19.92 -29.07 -8.19
C LEU A 128 18.47 -29.60 -8.22
N LEU A 129 17.80 -29.71 -7.07
CA LEU A 129 16.38 -30.07 -7.00
C LEU A 129 15.46 -28.99 -7.61
N ALA A 130 15.87 -27.72 -7.57
CA ALA A 130 15.18 -26.64 -8.28
C ALA A 130 15.42 -26.71 -9.80
N ALA A 131 16.62 -27.13 -10.23
CA ALA A 131 16.97 -27.27 -11.64
C ALA A 131 16.36 -28.53 -12.30
N GLU A 132 16.27 -29.66 -11.59
CA GLU A 132 15.61 -30.88 -12.08
C GLU A 132 14.08 -30.75 -12.17
N ARG A 133 13.50 -29.69 -11.58
CA ARG A 133 12.05 -29.48 -11.57
C ARG A 133 11.45 -28.83 -12.82
N THR A 134 12.22 -28.63 -13.90
CA THR A 134 11.68 -28.17 -15.19
C THR A 134 12.63 -28.57 -16.33
N PRO A 135 12.20 -29.35 -17.35
CA PRO A 135 11.21 -28.86 -18.32
C PRO A 135 10.36 -29.98 -18.97
N ALA A 136 9.52 -30.69 -18.21
CA ALA A 136 8.75 -31.82 -18.76
C ALA A 136 7.28 -31.83 -18.31
N LEU A 137 6.62 -30.69 -18.45
CA LEU A 137 5.19 -30.51 -18.73
C LEU A 137 4.91 -29.02 -18.53
N LEU A 138 5.27 -28.21 -19.52
CA LEU A 138 4.43 -27.06 -19.86
C LEU A 138 3.12 -27.64 -20.38
N GLU A 139 2.34 -28.26 -19.50
CA GLU A 139 0.91 -28.34 -19.67
C GLU A 139 0.51 -26.87 -19.72
N GLU A 140 0.24 -26.38 -20.94
CA GLU A 140 -0.25 -25.03 -21.14
C GLU A 140 -1.51 -24.95 -20.29
N THR A 141 -1.38 -24.39 -19.07
CA THR A 141 -2.53 -24.04 -18.25
C THR A 141 -3.45 -23.31 -19.21
N PRO A 142 -4.64 -23.86 -19.49
CA PRO A 142 -5.47 -23.41 -20.60
C PRO A 142 -5.52 -21.92 -20.50
N ALA A 143 -4.94 -21.25 -21.52
CA ALA A 143 -4.65 -19.83 -21.45
C ALA A 143 -5.92 -19.17 -20.93
N PHE A 144 -5.82 -18.54 -19.74
CA PHE A 144 -6.93 -17.80 -19.19
C PHE A 144 -7.18 -16.68 -20.18
N ASP A 145 -8.11 -16.93 -21.11
CA ASP A 145 -8.60 -15.96 -22.05
C ASP A 145 -9.85 -15.38 -21.41
N PRO A 146 -9.70 -14.33 -20.57
CA PRO A 146 -10.86 -13.66 -20.06
C PRO A 146 -11.59 -13.10 -21.26
N SER A 147 -12.72 -13.72 -21.61
CA SER A 147 -13.68 -13.12 -22.53
C SER A 147 -14.09 -11.76 -21.95
N TRP A 148 -13.40 -10.71 -22.41
CA TRP A 148 -13.52 -9.35 -21.88
C TRP A 148 -14.97 -8.88 -21.96
N GLU A 149 -15.67 -9.25 -23.02
CA GLU A 149 -17.09 -8.98 -23.24
C GLU A 149 -17.96 -9.45 -22.07
N ARG A 150 -17.72 -10.67 -21.56
CA ARG A 150 -18.46 -11.21 -20.41
C ARG A 150 -18.13 -10.49 -19.10
N LEU A 151 -16.87 -10.08 -18.93
CA LEU A 151 -16.45 -9.33 -17.74
C LEU A 151 -17.01 -7.91 -17.73
N LEU A 152 -17.23 -7.32 -18.92
CA LEU A 152 -17.71 -5.94 -19.08
C LEU A 152 -19.22 -5.84 -19.26
N GLU A 153 -19.95 -6.95 -19.31
CA GLU A 153 -21.38 -6.97 -19.60
C GLU A 153 -22.16 -6.03 -18.66
N GLY A 154 -22.96 -5.14 -19.27
CA GLY A 154 -23.75 -4.13 -18.57
C GLY A 154 -22.94 -3.00 -17.91
N SER A 155 -21.74 -2.67 -18.40
CA SER A 155 -20.93 -1.53 -17.94
C SER A 155 -21.14 -0.28 -18.78
N ASP A 156 -21.73 0.76 -18.16
CA ASP A 156 -21.88 2.08 -18.78
C ASP A 156 -20.72 3.04 -18.45
N LEU A 157 -19.96 2.75 -17.38
CA LEU A 157 -18.88 3.62 -16.89
C LEU A 157 -17.57 3.44 -17.66
N VAL A 158 -17.31 2.22 -18.12
CA VAL A 158 -16.04 1.80 -18.73
C VAL A 158 -16.32 1.17 -20.08
N LEU A 159 -15.60 1.59 -21.12
CA LEU A 159 -15.72 1.07 -22.49
C LEU A 159 -14.44 0.33 -22.89
N MET A 160 -14.53 -0.58 -23.87
CA MET A 160 -13.37 -1.31 -24.41
C MET A 160 -12.26 -0.40 -24.95
N LYS A 161 -12.62 0.76 -25.50
CA LYS A 161 -11.66 1.79 -25.96
C LYS A 161 -10.75 2.32 -24.83
N ASP A 162 -11.13 2.13 -23.56
CA ASP A 162 -10.40 2.64 -22.41
C ASP A 162 -9.44 1.61 -21.80
N ARG A 163 -9.40 0.37 -22.32
CA ARG A 163 -8.64 -0.75 -21.76
C ARG A 163 -7.16 -0.43 -21.59
N ASP A 164 -6.52 0.06 -22.65
CA ASP A 164 -5.07 0.29 -22.66
C ASP A 164 -4.64 1.54 -21.85
N LEU A 165 -5.60 2.26 -21.26
CA LEU A 165 -5.32 3.48 -20.51
C LEU A 165 -4.95 3.22 -19.05
N VAL A 166 -5.32 2.05 -18.50
CA VAL A 166 -5.12 1.67 -17.10
C VAL A 166 -4.74 0.19 -16.99
N PRO A 167 -4.22 -0.28 -15.84
CA PRO A 167 -3.98 -1.70 -15.65
C PRO A 167 -5.27 -2.53 -15.76
N ASP A 168 -5.15 -3.69 -16.41
CA ASP A 168 -6.25 -4.61 -16.70
C ASP A 168 -7.10 -4.95 -15.45
N ALA A 169 -6.47 -5.20 -14.31
CA ALA A 169 -7.19 -5.49 -13.07
C ALA A 169 -8.09 -4.32 -12.64
N LEU A 170 -7.58 -3.08 -12.75
CA LEU A 170 -8.34 -1.87 -12.43
C LEU A 170 -9.45 -1.64 -13.44
N PHE A 171 -9.20 -1.89 -14.72
CA PHE A 171 -10.19 -1.82 -15.78
C PHE A 171 -11.40 -2.72 -15.49
N VAL A 172 -11.16 -4.02 -15.23
CA VAL A 172 -12.22 -4.98 -14.89
C VAL A 172 -12.95 -4.57 -13.61
N ALA A 173 -12.22 -4.17 -12.56
CA ALA A 173 -12.83 -3.78 -11.29
C ALA A 173 -13.74 -2.54 -11.43
N MET A 174 -13.33 -1.54 -12.22
CA MET A 174 -14.14 -0.36 -12.51
C MET A 174 -15.36 -0.71 -13.36
N ALA A 175 -15.25 -1.66 -14.28
CA ALA A 175 -16.40 -2.18 -15.03
C ALA A 175 -17.44 -2.88 -14.13
N GLN A 176 -17.10 -3.26 -12.88
CA GLN A 176 -18.05 -3.80 -11.90
C GLN A 176 -18.76 -2.73 -11.06
N MET A 177 -18.54 -1.45 -11.35
CA MET A 177 -19.17 -0.32 -10.67
C MET A 177 -20.32 0.23 -11.52
N LYS A 178 -21.33 0.82 -10.86
CA LYS A 178 -22.46 1.52 -11.51
C LYS A 178 -22.69 2.89 -10.85
N PRO A 179 -23.28 3.86 -11.56
CA PRO A 179 -23.69 5.12 -10.96
C PRO A 179 -24.67 4.92 -9.80
N CYS A 180 -24.54 5.72 -8.74
CA CYS A 180 -25.45 5.78 -7.61
C CYS A 180 -25.56 7.19 -7.05
N LYS A 181 -26.54 7.43 -6.18
CA LYS A 181 -26.76 8.72 -5.52
C LYS A 181 -26.44 8.62 -4.03
N LEU A 182 -25.83 9.67 -3.47
CA LEU A 182 -25.55 9.77 -2.04
C LEU A 182 -26.87 9.79 -1.26
N THR A 183 -27.03 8.84 -0.35
CA THR A 183 -28.21 8.74 0.51
C THR A 183 -27.91 9.24 1.92
N GLN A 184 -28.93 9.43 2.76
CA GLN A 184 -28.74 9.86 4.15
C GLN A 184 -27.88 8.86 4.95
N ALA A 185 -28.02 7.55 4.66
CA ALA A 185 -27.22 6.50 5.29
C ALA A 185 -25.72 6.60 4.95
N ASP A 186 -25.38 7.18 3.80
CA ASP A 186 -24.00 7.32 3.33
C ASP A 186 -23.28 8.55 3.91
N ARG A 187 -23.97 9.42 4.67
CA ARG A 187 -23.40 10.65 5.27
C ARG A 187 -22.55 10.37 6.50
N VAL A 188 -21.56 9.51 6.34
CA VAL A 188 -20.56 9.16 7.35
C VAL A 188 -19.19 9.74 6.98
N GLY A 189 -18.36 10.05 7.98
CA GLY A 189 -16.99 10.52 7.79
C GLY A 189 -16.90 11.75 6.87
N CYS A 190 -16.09 11.64 5.80
CA CYS A 190 -15.84 12.73 4.85
C CYS A 190 -17.03 13.09 3.95
N TYR A 191 -18.13 12.33 4.00
CA TYR A 191 -19.35 12.61 3.24
C TYR A 191 -20.42 13.37 4.04
N LYS A 192 -20.17 13.66 5.33
CA LYS A 192 -21.15 14.31 6.21
C LYS A 192 -21.64 15.66 5.67
N SER A 193 -20.76 16.46 5.08
CA SER A 193 -21.08 17.80 4.55
C SER A 193 -21.62 17.81 3.12
N ARG A 194 -21.73 16.65 2.46
CA ARG A 194 -22.15 16.61 1.05
C ARG A 194 -23.66 16.55 0.91
N GLU A 195 -24.13 17.12 -0.19
CA GLU A 195 -25.54 17.19 -0.54
C GLU A 195 -26.10 15.80 -0.85
N LEU A 196 -27.30 15.54 -0.34
CA LEU A 196 -28.05 14.33 -0.68
C LEU A 196 -28.33 14.32 -2.18
N GLY A 197 -28.21 13.14 -2.79
CA GLY A 197 -28.34 12.99 -4.23
C GLY A 197 -27.04 13.18 -5.01
N PHE A 198 -25.94 13.59 -4.36
CA PHE A 198 -24.63 13.71 -5.02
C PHE A 198 -24.25 12.41 -5.76
N VAL A 199 -23.87 12.53 -7.03
CA VAL A 199 -23.61 11.37 -7.89
C VAL A 199 -22.27 10.73 -7.52
N GLY A 200 -22.27 9.42 -7.35
CA GLY A 200 -21.08 8.61 -7.13
C GLY A 200 -21.25 7.25 -7.80
N MET A 201 -20.44 6.29 -7.38
CA MET A 201 -20.48 4.93 -7.92
C MET A 201 -20.54 3.90 -6.81
N CYS A 202 -21.31 2.84 -7.03
CA CYS A 202 -21.37 1.68 -6.15
C CYS A 202 -21.12 0.38 -6.91
N CYS A 203 -20.77 -0.67 -6.18
CA CYS A 203 -20.63 -2.01 -6.75
C CYS A 203 -21.96 -2.49 -7.34
N LYS A 204 -21.95 -2.98 -8.59
CA LYS A 204 -23.14 -3.53 -9.28
C LYS A 204 -23.80 -4.66 -8.51
N HIS A 205 -22.98 -5.49 -7.87
CA HIS A 205 -23.37 -6.78 -7.30
C HIS A 205 -23.98 -6.65 -5.91
N CYS A 206 -23.38 -5.85 -5.03
CA CYS A 206 -23.88 -5.66 -3.66
C CYS A 206 -24.63 -4.35 -3.45
N GLY A 207 -24.63 -3.44 -4.43
CA GLY A 207 -25.13 -2.07 -4.29
C GLY A 207 -24.31 -1.19 -3.33
N GLY A 208 -23.30 -1.77 -2.67
CA GLY A 208 -22.49 -1.17 -1.61
C GLY A 208 -23.28 -0.92 -0.32
N GLN A 209 -22.59 -1.04 0.81
CA GLN A 209 -23.05 -0.59 2.13
C GLN A 209 -22.43 0.79 2.43
N PRO A 210 -22.99 1.58 3.36
CA PRO A 210 -22.36 2.82 3.81
C PRO A 210 -20.90 2.58 4.23
N GLY A 211 -19.97 3.30 3.60
CA GLY A 211 -18.53 3.15 3.84
C GLY A 211 -17.87 1.92 3.19
N PHE A 212 -18.62 1.08 2.47
CA PHE A 212 -18.09 -0.14 1.86
C PHE A 212 -18.69 -0.44 0.48
N GLY A 213 -17.91 -0.26 -0.58
CA GLY A 213 -18.38 -0.50 -1.95
C GLY A 213 -19.23 0.64 -2.54
N ARG A 214 -19.33 1.78 -1.84
CA ARG A 214 -19.87 3.06 -2.32
C ARG A 214 -18.77 4.12 -2.28
N TYR A 215 -18.64 4.87 -3.36
CA TYR A 215 -17.60 5.88 -3.52
C TYR A 215 -18.20 7.13 -4.12
N TYR A 216 -17.98 8.26 -3.46
CA TYR A 216 -18.43 9.55 -3.93
C TYR A 216 -17.17 10.39 -4.16
N PRO A 217 -16.57 10.39 -5.35
CA PRO A 217 -15.49 11.32 -5.67
C PRO A 217 -16.08 12.71 -5.94
N ASN A 218 -15.46 13.78 -5.43
CA ASN A 218 -15.91 15.16 -5.64
C ASN A 218 -15.25 15.86 -6.84
N SER A 219 -14.30 15.19 -7.47
CA SER A 219 -13.51 15.68 -8.59
C SER A 219 -12.85 14.52 -9.32
N VAL A 220 -12.47 14.73 -10.58
CA VAL A 220 -11.64 13.78 -11.35
C VAL A 220 -10.36 13.42 -10.59
N ARG A 221 -9.74 14.40 -9.92
CA ARG A 221 -8.52 14.18 -9.12
C ARG A 221 -8.77 13.19 -7.98
N SER A 222 -9.86 13.36 -7.22
CA SER A 222 -10.23 12.44 -6.13
C SER A 222 -10.61 11.04 -6.62
N LEU A 223 -11.23 10.95 -7.81
CA LEU A 223 -11.56 9.69 -8.46
C LEU A 223 -10.29 8.94 -8.89
N ALA A 224 -9.32 9.67 -9.46
CA ALA A 224 -8.06 9.15 -9.96
C ALA A 224 -7.05 8.79 -8.85
N GLN A 225 -7.36 9.07 -7.57
CA GLN A 225 -6.49 8.71 -6.47
C GLN A 225 -6.24 7.20 -6.41
N THR A 226 -4.98 6.82 -6.18
CA THR A 226 -4.58 5.41 -6.04
C THR A 226 -5.30 4.74 -4.88
N THR A 227 -5.53 5.43 -3.76
CA THR A 227 -6.31 4.92 -2.63
C THR A 227 -7.73 4.51 -3.04
N THR A 228 -8.43 5.33 -3.82
CA THR A 228 -9.76 5.02 -4.37
C THR A 228 -9.71 3.77 -5.25
N SER A 229 -8.76 3.73 -6.19
CA SER A 229 -8.56 2.58 -7.10
C SER A 229 -8.29 1.28 -6.34
N GLN A 230 -7.39 1.32 -5.35
CA GLN A 230 -7.02 0.17 -4.54
C GLN A 230 -8.16 -0.32 -3.64
N THR A 231 -8.97 0.61 -3.12
CA THR A 231 -10.13 0.23 -2.29
C THR A 231 -11.20 -0.47 -3.13
N ILE A 232 -11.43 -0.02 -4.37
CA ILE A 232 -12.33 -0.67 -5.32
C ILE A 232 -11.82 -2.07 -5.67
N LEU A 233 -10.53 -2.21 -6.02
CA LEU A 233 -9.90 -3.50 -6.29
C LEU A 233 -10.06 -4.49 -5.13
N LYS A 234 -9.72 -4.06 -3.91
CA LYS A 234 -9.90 -4.88 -2.70
C LYS A 234 -11.35 -5.27 -2.45
N HIS A 235 -12.29 -4.36 -2.72
CA HIS A 235 -13.70 -4.64 -2.59
C HIS A 235 -14.15 -5.72 -3.59
N ILE A 236 -13.90 -5.53 -4.88
CA ILE A 236 -14.33 -6.47 -5.93
C ILE A 236 -13.62 -7.82 -5.79
N GLY A 237 -12.29 -7.84 -5.71
CA GLY A 237 -11.51 -9.07 -5.70
C GLY A 237 -11.67 -9.91 -4.43
N GLY A 238 -11.77 -9.26 -3.26
CA GLY A 238 -11.65 -9.98 -1.98
C GLY A 238 -12.82 -9.85 -1.00
N LYS A 239 -13.57 -8.74 -1.02
CA LYS A 239 -14.52 -8.45 0.06
C LYS A 239 -15.99 -8.51 -0.34
N CYS A 240 -16.32 -8.35 -1.61
CA CYS A 240 -17.70 -8.39 -2.11
C CYS A 240 -18.19 -9.84 -2.19
N ARG A 241 -19.08 -10.22 -1.26
CA ARG A 241 -19.68 -11.56 -1.23
C ARG A 241 -20.59 -11.84 -2.42
N PHE A 242 -21.26 -10.80 -2.93
CA PHE A 242 -22.20 -10.88 -4.05
C PHE A 242 -21.53 -10.81 -5.43
N CYS A 243 -20.24 -10.44 -5.51
CA CYS A 243 -19.53 -10.40 -6.79
C CYS A 243 -19.38 -11.84 -7.35
N PRO A 244 -19.73 -12.08 -8.63
CA PRO A 244 -19.57 -13.37 -9.26
C PRO A 244 -18.14 -13.91 -9.09
N PRO A 245 -17.97 -15.19 -8.74
CA PRO A 245 -16.65 -15.76 -8.45
C PRO A 245 -15.70 -15.66 -9.64
N GLN A 246 -16.20 -15.79 -10.87
CA GLN A 246 -15.41 -15.66 -12.10
C GLN A 246 -14.79 -14.27 -12.22
N VAL A 247 -15.55 -13.22 -11.92
CA VAL A 247 -15.08 -11.83 -11.93
C VAL A 247 -14.05 -11.59 -10.83
N ARG A 248 -14.29 -12.11 -9.61
CA ARG A 248 -13.34 -11.98 -8.50
C ARG A 248 -12.00 -12.62 -8.85
N GLN A 249 -12.05 -13.85 -9.37
CA GLN A 249 -10.86 -14.60 -9.78
C GLN A 249 -10.12 -13.87 -10.90
N ALA A 250 -10.83 -13.38 -11.92
CA ALA A 250 -10.23 -12.59 -13.00
C ALA A 250 -9.49 -11.36 -12.47
N VAL A 251 -10.09 -10.59 -11.55
CA VAL A 251 -9.43 -9.41 -10.95
C VAL A 251 -8.17 -9.82 -10.19
N LEU A 252 -8.23 -10.87 -9.36
CA LEU A 252 -7.08 -11.33 -8.57
C LEU A 252 -5.95 -11.90 -9.46
N GLU A 253 -6.29 -12.60 -10.53
CA GLU A 253 -5.33 -13.13 -11.50
C GLU A 253 -4.65 -12.01 -12.28
N LEU A 254 -5.42 -11.04 -12.78
CA LEU A 254 -4.88 -9.85 -13.44
C LEU A 254 -3.99 -9.03 -12.50
N GLN A 255 -4.30 -8.94 -11.22
CA GLN A 255 -3.41 -8.31 -10.22
C GLN A 255 -2.08 -9.07 -10.10
N ARG A 256 -2.12 -10.39 -10.01
CA ARG A 256 -0.92 -11.23 -9.97
C ARG A 256 -0.08 -11.06 -11.22
N HIS A 257 -0.70 -11.03 -12.40
CA HIS A 257 0.01 -10.80 -13.66
C HIS A 257 0.64 -9.41 -13.72
N GLN A 258 -0.03 -8.40 -13.17
CA GLN A 258 0.51 -7.06 -13.07
C GLN A 258 1.77 -7.01 -12.18
N GLU A 259 1.74 -7.66 -11.01
CA GLU A 259 2.91 -7.75 -10.11
C GLU A 259 4.11 -8.43 -10.79
N VAL A 260 3.88 -9.49 -11.56
CA VAL A 260 4.95 -10.18 -12.32
C VAL A 260 5.48 -9.28 -13.45
N LYS A 261 4.59 -8.62 -14.19
CA LYS A 261 4.95 -7.78 -15.35
C LYS A 261 5.70 -6.51 -14.95
N GLU A 262 5.31 -5.88 -13.84
CA GLU A 262 6.00 -4.71 -13.28
C GLU A 262 7.44 -5.03 -12.88
N GLY A 263 7.74 -6.29 -12.53
CA GLY A 263 9.11 -6.75 -12.24
C GLY A 263 9.98 -7.00 -13.48
N MET A 264 9.39 -7.39 -14.62
CA MET A 264 10.14 -7.78 -15.83
C MET A 264 10.25 -6.66 -16.87
N THR A 265 9.26 -5.78 -16.96
CA THR A 265 9.26 -4.68 -17.92
C THR A 265 8.90 -3.41 -17.18
N SER A 266 9.91 -2.56 -16.96
CA SER A 266 9.76 -1.19 -16.43
C SER A 266 9.05 -0.23 -17.41
N GLY A 267 8.26 -0.76 -18.34
CA GLY A 267 7.38 -0.03 -19.25
C GLY A 267 6.26 0.63 -18.45
N ARG A 268 6.61 1.69 -17.72
CA ARG A 268 5.70 2.56 -16.99
C ARG A 268 4.54 2.90 -17.94
N PRO A 269 3.27 2.73 -17.52
CA PRO A 269 2.13 3.13 -18.33
C PRO A 269 2.38 4.52 -18.91
N ARG A 270 2.08 4.72 -20.20
CA ARG A 270 2.35 5.99 -20.89
C ARG A 270 1.85 7.14 -20.02
N TYR A 271 2.76 8.04 -19.67
CA TYR A 271 2.45 9.18 -18.81
C TYR A 271 1.22 9.92 -19.37
N GLY A 272 0.16 10.05 -18.56
CA GLY A 272 -1.09 10.70 -18.96
C GLY A 272 -2.25 9.77 -19.34
N SER A 273 -2.01 8.51 -19.71
CA SER A 273 -3.10 7.59 -20.13
C SER A 273 -4.16 7.41 -19.03
N ARG A 274 -3.70 7.25 -17.78
CA ARG A 274 -4.56 7.12 -16.61
C ARG A 274 -5.43 8.35 -16.37
N LYS A 275 -4.94 9.56 -16.68
CA LYS A 275 -5.71 10.80 -16.54
C LYS A 275 -6.90 10.79 -17.50
N ILE A 276 -6.66 10.41 -18.76
CA ILE A 276 -7.68 10.33 -19.81
C ILE A 276 -8.77 9.32 -19.42
N PHE A 277 -8.39 8.14 -18.91
CA PHE A 277 -9.32 7.14 -18.41
C PHE A 277 -10.30 7.73 -17.38
N PHE A 278 -9.78 8.38 -16.34
CA PHE A 278 -10.62 8.92 -15.27
C PHE A 278 -11.43 10.14 -15.70
N GLN A 279 -10.93 10.95 -16.64
CA GLN A 279 -11.71 12.04 -17.23
C GLN A 279 -12.92 11.51 -18.00
N ARG A 280 -12.73 10.49 -18.85
CA ARG A 280 -13.83 9.86 -19.62
C ARG A 280 -14.85 9.21 -18.70
N MET A 281 -14.39 8.43 -17.72
CA MET A 281 -15.27 7.79 -16.74
C MET A 281 -16.04 8.82 -15.90
N TRP A 282 -15.38 9.93 -15.51
CA TRP A 282 -16.03 11.02 -14.77
C TRP A 282 -17.15 11.69 -15.57
N ALA A 283 -16.92 11.95 -16.86
CA ALA A 283 -17.92 12.54 -17.73
C ALA A 283 -19.14 11.61 -17.88
N ARG A 284 -18.93 10.31 -18.13
CA ARG A 284 -20.01 9.31 -18.16
C ARG A 284 -20.78 9.24 -16.84
N LEU A 285 -20.07 9.30 -15.72
CA LEU A 285 -20.67 9.27 -14.39
C LEU A 285 -21.65 10.43 -14.16
N HIS A 286 -21.35 11.63 -14.69
CA HIS A 286 -22.17 12.83 -14.51
C HIS A 286 -23.12 13.11 -15.68
N GLY A 287 -23.26 12.18 -16.64
CA GLY A 287 -24.09 12.38 -17.82
C GLY A 287 -23.54 13.44 -18.79
N GLY A 288 -22.27 13.82 -18.65
CA GLY A 288 -21.60 14.64 -19.64
C GLY A 288 -21.40 13.82 -20.91
N THR A 289 -22.07 14.21 -21.99
CA THR A 289 -21.71 13.74 -23.33
C THR A 289 -20.29 14.21 -23.58
N VAL A 290 -19.32 13.30 -23.49
CA VAL A 290 -17.99 13.58 -24.03
C VAL A 290 -18.22 13.74 -25.52
N ALA A 291 -18.21 14.98 -26.01
CA ALA A 291 -18.12 15.18 -27.44
C ALA A 291 -16.88 14.39 -27.87
N GLU A 292 -17.05 13.33 -28.67
CA GLU A 292 -15.94 12.53 -29.21
C GLU A 292 -15.18 13.34 -30.28
N ASP A 293 -15.04 14.65 -30.10
CA ASP A 293 -14.23 15.52 -30.94
C ASP A 293 -12.77 15.22 -30.65
N GLY A 294 -12.27 14.26 -31.42
CA GLY A 294 -10.86 13.92 -31.54
C GLY A 294 -10.06 15.03 -32.21
N SER A 295 -10.11 16.24 -31.65
CA SER A 295 -9.06 17.21 -31.92
C SER A 295 -7.92 16.96 -30.93
N ASP A 296 -6.96 16.14 -31.35
CA ASP A 296 -5.55 16.27 -30.96
C ASP A 296 -5.04 17.65 -31.46
N SER A 297 -5.63 18.72 -30.94
CA SER A 297 -5.08 20.06 -31.05
C SER A 297 -3.94 20.14 -30.06
N ASP A 298 -2.82 19.62 -30.52
CA ASP A 298 -1.48 20.07 -30.17
C ASP A 298 -1.37 21.56 -30.53
N ASP A 299 -2.05 22.41 -29.75
CA ASP A 299 -1.90 23.86 -29.78
C ASP A 299 -1.40 24.29 -28.39
N GLY A 300 -0.08 24.22 -28.26
CA GLY A 300 0.71 25.45 -28.25
C GLY A 300 0.18 26.62 -27.39
N SER A 301 1.11 27.16 -26.60
CA SER A 301 1.15 28.59 -26.32
C SER A 301 0.16 29.16 -25.28
N LEU A 302 0.37 28.78 -24.01
CA LEU A 302 0.21 29.72 -22.89
C LEU A 302 1.49 30.58 -22.78
N MET A 303 1.74 31.42 -23.79
CA MET A 303 2.63 32.57 -23.64
C MET A 303 1.76 33.79 -23.32
N ALA A 304 1.65 34.06 -22.02
CA ALA A 304 1.59 35.38 -21.42
C ALA A 304 1.04 36.53 -22.31
N GLU A 305 -0.28 36.67 -22.40
CA GLU A 305 -0.86 37.97 -22.65
C GLU A 305 -0.78 38.81 -21.37
N LYS A 306 0.25 39.65 -21.38
CA LYS A 306 0.52 40.78 -20.51
C LYS A 306 -0.72 41.71 -20.51
N PRO A 307 -1.43 41.88 -19.37
CA PRO A 307 -2.50 42.87 -19.32
C PRO A 307 -1.87 44.26 -19.43
N ALA A 308 -2.25 44.99 -20.47
CA ALA A 308 -1.90 46.39 -20.67
C ALA A 308 -2.48 47.22 -19.51
N HIS A 309 -1.57 47.77 -18.71
CA HIS A 309 -1.84 48.77 -17.69
C HIS A 309 -2.22 50.08 -18.40
N SER A 310 -3.51 50.43 -18.36
CA SER A 310 -3.95 51.83 -18.49
C SER A 310 -4.27 52.34 -17.09
N SER A 311 -3.32 53.02 -16.46
CA SER A 311 -3.55 53.74 -15.21
C SER A 311 -3.16 55.18 -15.44
N ALA A 312 -4.21 55.98 -15.60
CA ALA A 312 -4.21 57.41 -15.51
C ALA A 312 -3.63 57.87 -14.16
N GLU A 313 -3.03 59.04 -14.26
CA GLU A 313 -2.42 59.83 -13.20
C GLU A 313 -3.42 60.09 -12.07
N ASN A 314 -3.02 59.82 -10.84
CA ASN A 314 -3.40 60.67 -9.72
C ASN A 314 -2.31 60.66 -8.66
N ASP A 315 -1.82 61.87 -8.46
CA ASP A 315 -0.76 62.35 -7.60
C ASP A 315 -1.38 62.76 -6.26
N SER A 316 -0.86 62.26 -5.14
CA SER A 316 -0.83 62.97 -3.84
C SER A 316 -0.30 62.07 -2.72
N ASP A 317 0.87 62.46 -2.22
CA ASP A 317 1.29 62.55 -0.81
C ASP A 317 1.34 61.26 0.03
N ALA A 318 2.53 60.69 0.27
CA ALA A 318 3.49 61.11 1.31
C ALA A 318 2.96 60.89 2.74
N GLU A 319 3.36 59.78 3.37
CA GLU A 319 4.06 59.82 4.66
C GLU A 319 4.90 58.53 4.86
N THR A 320 6.18 58.80 5.05
CA THR A 320 7.23 58.00 5.68
C THR A 320 6.76 57.27 6.94
N ILE A 321 7.13 56.00 7.13
CA ILE A 321 7.57 55.45 8.43
C ILE A 321 8.39 54.19 8.20
N GLU A 322 9.51 54.17 8.92
CA GLU A 322 10.66 53.31 8.78
C GLU A 322 10.46 51.92 9.43
N ASN A 323 11.14 50.93 8.85
CA ASN A 323 11.85 49.81 9.49
C ASN A 323 11.40 49.35 10.88
N ARG A 324 11.08 48.06 10.99
CA ARG A 324 11.66 47.19 12.04
C ARG A 324 11.41 45.71 11.78
N ASP A 325 12.52 45.00 11.63
CA ASP A 325 12.67 43.57 11.91
C ASP A 325 12.23 43.29 13.36
N ASP A 326 11.33 42.33 13.58
CA ASP A 326 11.27 41.67 14.88
C ASP A 326 10.83 40.19 14.74
N GLU A 327 11.82 39.36 15.03
CA GLU A 327 11.82 37.93 15.21
C GLU A 327 11.42 37.65 16.67
N SER A 328 10.23 37.07 16.96
CA SER A 328 10.09 36.17 18.12
C SER A 328 8.66 35.61 18.36
N LYS A 329 8.65 34.29 18.56
CA LYS A 329 7.88 33.50 19.55
C LYS A 329 6.73 34.20 20.30
N SER A 330 5.55 33.57 20.28
CA SER A 330 4.83 33.08 21.47
C SER A 330 3.46 32.54 21.04
N THR A 331 3.21 31.22 21.11
CA THR A 331 2.47 30.60 22.22
C THR A 331 1.47 31.51 22.91
N SER A 332 0.20 31.47 22.50
CA SER A 332 -0.98 31.44 23.39
C SER A 332 -2.26 31.61 22.56
N ASN A 333 -3.07 30.57 22.48
CA ASN A 333 -4.51 30.75 22.58
C ASN A 333 -5.13 29.48 23.18
N LYS A 334 -5.12 29.50 24.51
CA LYS A 334 -5.79 28.59 25.42
C LYS A 334 -6.98 29.36 25.99
N ARG A 335 -8.13 28.69 26.08
CA ARG A 335 -9.40 29.08 26.75
C ARG A 335 -10.51 29.61 25.85
N ALA A 336 -11.40 28.69 25.48
CA ALA A 336 -12.85 28.87 25.63
C ALA A 336 -13.49 27.48 25.50
N LEU A 337 -13.68 26.77 26.61
CA LEU A 337 -14.58 25.60 26.74
C LEU A 337 -14.69 25.27 28.23
N ASP A 338 -15.63 25.91 28.90
CA ASP A 338 -16.26 25.45 30.14
C ASP A 338 -17.72 25.91 30.02
N HIS A 339 -18.64 24.99 29.75
CA HIS A 339 -20.10 25.02 30.07
C HIS A 339 -20.79 23.91 29.26
N ALA A 340 -20.90 22.72 29.85
CA ALA A 340 -21.94 21.73 29.57
C ALA A 340 -21.78 20.55 30.55
N ALA A 341 -22.18 20.78 31.80
CA ALA A 341 -22.72 19.73 32.65
C ALA A 341 -24.22 20.03 32.79
N ASP A 342 -25.02 18.98 32.94
CA ASP A 342 -26.49 18.96 33.10
C ASP A 342 -27.28 18.74 31.81
N ASP A 343 -27.37 17.48 31.37
CA ASP A 343 -28.60 16.90 30.77
C ASP A 343 -28.48 15.38 30.57
N GLU A 344 -28.44 14.61 31.67
CA GLU A 344 -28.72 13.16 31.66
C GLU A 344 -29.77 12.82 32.72
N ALA A 345 -31.05 13.06 32.39
CA ALA A 345 -32.16 12.50 33.15
C ALA A 345 -33.48 12.54 32.35
N ASN A 346 -33.57 11.93 31.14
CA ASN A 346 -34.91 11.74 30.53
C ASN A 346 -35.05 10.65 29.44
N ASP A 347 -34.43 9.47 29.57
CA ASP A 347 -34.65 8.38 28.59
C ASP A 347 -34.96 7.00 29.21
N GLU A 348 -35.77 6.99 30.28
CA GLU A 348 -36.25 5.72 30.88
C GLU A 348 -37.77 5.57 31.00
N SER A 349 -38.55 6.55 30.50
CA SER A 349 -40.01 6.51 30.59
C SER A 349 -40.73 5.97 29.34
N ASN A 350 -40.05 5.76 28.20
CA ASN A 350 -40.74 5.40 26.95
C ASN A 350 -40.78 3.90 26.60
N LYS A 351 -40.31 3.01 27.50
CA LYS A 351 -40.31 1.55 27.27
C LYS A 351 -41.45 0.78 27.95
N ARG A 352 -42.33 1.43 28.73
CA ARG A 352 -43.46 0.76 29.41
C ARG A 352 -44.82 0.86 28.71
N ALA A 353 -44.94 1.57 27.59
CA ALA A 353 -46.25 1.80 26.94
C ALA A 353 -46.60 0.83 25.79
N ARG A 354 -45.84 -0.25 25.54
CA ARG A 354 -46.09 -1.16 24.39
C ARG A 354 -46.46 -2.60 24.76
N VAL A 355 -46.95 -2.83 25.98
CA VAL A 355 -47.54 -4.12 26.40
C VAL A 355 -48.92 -3.85 26.97
N GLN A 356 -49.87 -3.48 26.11
CA GLN A 356 -51.32 -3.58 26.33
C GLN A 356 -52.04 -2.90 25.16
N ALA A 357 -52.15 -3.60 24.04
CA ALA A 357 -53.20 -3.40 23.04
C ALA A 357 -53.00 -4.46 21.96
N GLU A 358 -53.68 -5.59 22.08
CA GLU A 358 -54.40 -6.20 20.96
C GLU A 358 -55.51 -7.11 21.51
N PRO A 359 -56.70 -7.14 20.86
CA PRO A 359 -57.93 -7.74 21.37
C PRO A 359 -57.98 -9.27 21.27
#